data_AF-A0AA95G854-F1
#
_entry.id   AF-A0AA95G854-F1
#
_cell.length_a   1.000
_cell.length_b   1.000
_cell.length_c   1.000
_cell.angle_alpha   90.00
_cell.angle_beta   90.00
_cell.angle_gamma   90.00
#
_symmetry.space_group_name_H-M   'P 1'
#
loop_
_entity.id
_entity.type
_entity.pdbx_description
1 polymer ?
#
loop_
_entity_poly.entity_id
_entity_poly.type
_entity_poly.pdbx_seq_one_letter_code
_entity_poly.pdbx_strand_id
1 'polypeptide(L)'
;MKFLFSRLKLKKTGTSFFYYIIFIFLYTGCVHNQAEVLKPSNMYEDENYQPVLTKWSKSTNIYKDLELKFKITAVLISPEMEEAYKNRIEYIYGPKAKIDEKILLKKDTIAVVLDFFSKPDTFFELSDEGLWKISLKINDIIVPSHEIHPYRRKEGLKPFFPLSSYWSKHYIVLFKLPSEALKGLEVKDLFLNEKKESKELSSNEENKITLSMHSAEAQIKFSWNN
;
A
#
# COMPACT_ATOMS: atom_id res chain seq x y z
N MET A 1 -53.08 -35.12 -23.90
CA MET A 1 -52.87 -34.26 -25.09
C MET A 1 -51.70 -34.79 -25.91
N LYS A 2 -51.98 -35.74 -26.80
CA LYS A 2 -51.07 -36.26 -27.82
C LYS A 2 -51.54 -35.67 -29.15
N PHE A 3 -51.15 -34.46 -29.53
CA PHE A 3 -51.35 -33.97 -30.89
C PHE A 3 -50.41 -32.78 -31.10
N LEU A 4 -49.87 -32.66 -32.32
CA LEU A 4 -48.91 -31.66 -32.82
C LEU A 4 -47.42 -32.04 -32.81
N PHE A 5 -47.08 -33.26 -33.23
CA PHE A 5 -45.85 -33.50 -34.01
C PHE A 5 -46.19 -34.31 -35.26
N SER A 6 -46.92 -33.69 -36.18
CA SER A 6 -47.15 -34.26 -37.51
C SER A 6 -47.22 -33.12 -38.50
N ARG A 7 -46.29 -33.13 -39.47
CA ARG A 7 -46.12 -32.24 -40.64
C ARG A 7 -44.85 -31.39 -40.67
N LEU A 8 -43.70 -31.98 -40.39
CA LEU A 8 -42.44 -31.57 -41.03
C LEU A 8 -41.83 -32.78 -41.72
N LYS A 9 -42.10 -32.94 -43.02
CA LYS A 9 -41.29 -33.80 -43.91
C LYS A 9 -39.93 -33.13 -44.09
N LEU A 10 -39.09 -33.21 -43.06
CA LEU A 10 -37.68 -32.87 -43.16
C LEU A 10 -37.01 -33.96 -43.99
N LYS A 11 -36.74 -33.64 -45.26
CA LYS A 11 -35.78 -34.41 -46.07
C LYS A 11 -34.48 -34.53 -45.27
N LYS A 12 -33.91 -35.74 -45.27
CA LYS A 12 -32.72 -36.15 -44.53
C LYS A 12 -31.47 -35.39 -45.02
N THR A 13 -31.35 -34.10 -44.72
CA THR A 13 -30.13 -33.30 -44.84
C THR A 13 -29.50 -33.20 -43.44
N GLY A 14 -29.10 -34.36 -42.92
CA GLY A 14 -28.65 -34.53 -41.52
C GLY A 14 -27.41 -33.74 -41.13
N THR A 15 -26.70 -33.14 -42.09
CA THR A 15 -25.52 -32.31 -41.83
C THR A 15 -25.87 -30.82 -41.67
N SER A 16 -26.80 -30.28 -42.46
CA SER A 16 -27.05 -28.81 -42.50
C SER A 16 -27.77 -28.28 -41.25
N PHE A 17 -28.71 -29.06 -40.70
CA PHE A 17 -29.45 -28.66 -39.48
C PHE A 17 -28.56 -28.66 -38.23
N PHE A 18 -27.56 -29.55 -38.18
CA PHE A 18 -26.61 -29.63 -37.06
C PHE A 18 -25.69 -28.40 -37.02
N TYR A 19 -25.27 -27.90 -38.17
CA TYR A 19 -24.47 -26.66 -38.26
C TYR A 19 -25.24 -25.43 -37.77
N TYR A 20 -26.55 -25.34 -38.04
CA TYR A 20 -27.36 -24.22 -37.56
C TYR A 20 -27.50 -24.18 -36.03
N ILE A 21 -27.62 -25.35 -35.39
CA ILE A 21 -27.70 -25.45 -33.92
C ILE A 21 -26.35 -25.09 -33.28
N ILE A 22 -25.23 -25.56 -33.84
CA ILE A 22 -23.88 -25.18 -33.39
C ILE A 22 -23.65 -23.68 -33.56
N PHE A 23 -24.10 -23.10 -34.68
CA PHE A 23 -23.96 -21.67 -34.93
C PHE A 23 -24.75 -20.84 -33.91
N ILE A 24 -25.98 -21.24 -33.57
CA ILE A 24 -26.77 -20.55 -32.54
C ILE A 24 -26.13 -20.68 -31.15
N PHE A 25 -25.55 -21.84 -30.80
CA PHE A 25 -24.82 -22.03 -29.55
C PHE A 25 -23.53 -21.20 -29.46
N LEU A 26 -22.89 -20.90 -30.59
CA LEU A 26 -21.72 -20.03 -30.64
C LEU A 26 -22.07 -18.55 -30.48
N TYR A 27 -23.28 -18.13 -30.88
CA TYR A 27 -23.72 -16.72 -30.79
C TYR A 27 -24.31 -16.33 -29.43
N THR A 28 -24.80 -17.28 -28.62
CA THR A 28 -25.33 -16.98 -27.28
C THR A 28 -24.25 -16.93 -26.19
N GLY A 29 -22.99 -17.19 -26.52
CA GLY A 29 -21.86 -17.21 -25.58
C GLY A 29 -21.21 -15.87 -25.25
N CYS A 30 -21.56 -14.77 -25.93
CA CYS A 30 -20.90 -13.47 -25.75
C CYS A 30 -21.88 -12.32 -25.51
N VAL A 31 -22.67 -12.39 -24.44
CA VAL A 31 -23.16 -11.17 -23.77
C VAL A 31 -22.73 -11.26 -22.31
N HIS A 32 -21.42 -11.15 -22.09
CA HIS A 32 -20.89 -10.86 -20.78
C HIS A 32 -21.04 -9.35 -20.59
N ASN A 33 -22.16 -8.92 -20.00
CA ASN A 33 -22.32 -7.56 -19.48
C ASN A 33 -21.37 -7.39 -18.30
N GLN A 34 -20.08 -7.27 -18.58
CA GLN A 34 -19.15 -6.61 -17.69
C GLN A 34 -19.43 -5.12 -17.81
N ALA A 35 -20.37 -4.64 -17.01
CA ALA A 35 -20.16 -3.33 -16.41
C ALA A 35 -18.98 -3.51 -15.44
N GLU A 36 -17.76 -3.61 -16.00
CA GLU A 36 -16.54 -3.39 -15.25
C GLU A 36 -16.61 -1.92 -14.85
N VAL A 37 -17.13 -1.68 -13.64
CA VAL A 37 -16.81 -0.46 -12.92
C VAL A 37 -15.29 -0.46 -12.88
N LEU A 38 -14.68 0.40 -13.70
CA LEU A 38 -13.24 0.62 -13.77
C LEU A 38 -12.80 1.07 -12.38
N LYS A 39 -12.46 0.10 -11.52
CA LYS A 39 -11.88 0.40 -10.22
C LYS A 39 -10.58 1.15 -10.51
N PRO A 40 -10.33 2.35 -9.95
CA PRO A 40 -9.08 3.06 -10.14
C PRO A 40 -7.91 2.13 -9.79
N SER A 41 -7.23 1.64 -10.83
CA SER A 41 -6.06 0.77 -10.66
C SER A 41 -4.92 1.52 -9.97
N ASN A 42 -4.97 2.85 -10.07
CA ASN A 42 -4.00 3.78 -9.54
C ASN A 42 -4.50 4.40 -8.23
N MET A 43 -3.65 4.41 -7.21
CA MET A 43 -3.91 5.04 -5.92
C MET A 43 -4.15 6.55 -6.00
N TYR A 44 -3.66 7.21 -7.04
CA TYR A 44 -3.82 8.66 -7.23
C TYR A 44 -5.18 9.05 -7.82
N GLU A 45 -5.93 8.10 -8.36
CA GLU A 45 -7.24 8.33 -8.99
C GLU A 45 -8.41 8.12 -8.00
N ASP A 46 -8.14 7.59 -6.81
CA ASP A 46 -9.15 7.35 -5.79
C ASP A 46 -9.26 8.57 -4.86
N GLU A 47 -10.36 9.29 -5.00
CA GLU A 47 -10.69 10.51 -4.26
C GLU A 47 -10.68 10.32 -2.73
N ASN A 48 -10.96 9.10 -2.25
CA ASN A 48 -10.98 8.81 -0.81
C ASN A 48 -9.60 8.40 -0.29
N TYR A 49 -8.79 7.74 -1.10
CA TYR A 49 -7.50 7.20 -0.69
C TYR A 49 -6.35 8.19 -0.89
N GLN A 50 -6.34 8.91 -2.01
CA GLN A 50 -5.25 9.80 -2.41
C GLN A 50 -4.95 10.91 -1.38
N PRO A 51 -5.95 11.57 -0.75
CA PRO A 51 -5.68 12.59 0.26
C PRO A 51 -4.99 12.02 1.50
N VAL A 52 -5.44 10.86 1.99
CA VAL A 52 -4.86 10.18 3.16
C VAL A 52 -3.44 9.73 2.85
N LEU A 53 -3.22 9.09 1.70
CA LEU A 53 -1.90 8.69 1.24
C LEU A 53 -0.96 9.90 1.13
N THR A 54 -1.42 11.00 0.55
CA THR A 54 -0.59 12.21 0.36
C THR A 54 -0.21 12.85 1.70
N LYS A 55 -1.13 12.87 2.66
CA LYS A 55 -0.88 13.37 4.01
C LYS A 55 0.24 12.59 4.70
N TRP A 56 0.16 11.26 4.64
CA TRP A 56 1.08 10.35 5.33
C TRP A 56 2.29 9.91 4.51
N SER A 57 2.40 10.35 3.25
CA SER A 57 3.55 10.11 2.38
C SER A 57 4.52 11.29 2.37
N LYS A 58 5.82 10.99 2.40
CA LYS A 58 6.91 11.95 2.20
C LYS A 58 7.90 11.34 1.22
N SER A 59 8.50 12.17 0.37
CA SER A 59 9.52 11.70 -0.58
C SER A 59 10.73 12.63 -0.60
N THR A 60 11.88 12.06 -0.93
CA THR A 60 13.11 12.81 -1.15
C THR A 60 13.94 12.16 -2.24
N ASN A 61 14.75 12.98 -2.91
CA ASN A 61 15.70 12.57 -3.93
C ASN A 61 17.10 13.01 -3.49
N ILE A 62 18.08 12.12 -3.64
CA ILE A 62 19.48 12.39 -3.31
C ILE A 62 20.27 12.32 -4.60
N TYR A 63 20.95 13.42 -4.90
CA TYR A 63 21.79 13.56 -6.07
C TYR A 63 23.26 13.62 -5.66
N LYS A 64 24.13 13.04 -6.49
CA LYS A 64 25.59 13.21 -6.41
C LYS A 64 26.09 13.40 -7.83
N ASP A 65 26.82 14.48 -8.07
CA ASP A 65 27.35 14.84 -9.39
C ASP A 65 26.24 14.93 -10.46
N LEU A 66 25.10 15.54 -10.10
CA LEU A 66 23.87 15.64 -10.91
C LEU A 66 23.18 14.30 -11.24
N GLU A 67 23.71 13.17 -10.76
CA GLU A 67 23.08 11.87 -10.90
C GLU A 67 22.18 11.55 -9.69
N LEU A 68 20.96 11.07 -9.96
CA LEU A 68 20.09 10.54 -8.91
C LEU A 68 20.68 9.24 -8.34
N LYS A 69 21.12 9.29 -7.08
CA LYS A 69 21.63 8.10 -6.37
C LYS A 69 20.51 7.36 -5.65
N PHE A 70 19.66 8.10 -4.94
CA PHE A 70 18.54 7.53 -4.20
C PHE A 70 17.27 8.32 -4.44
N LYS A 71 16.14 7.62 -4.56
CA LYS A 71 14.81 8.20 -4.43
C LYS A 71 14.04 7.37 -3.43
N ILE A 72 13.56 8.02 -2.38
CA ILE A 72 12.94 7.34 -1.25
C ILE A 72 11.59 7.97 -1.00
N THR A 73 10.55 7.15 -1.00
CA THR A 73 9.22 7.56 -0.55
C THR A 73 8.86 6.77 0.70
N ALA A 74 8.46 7.46 1.76
CA ALA A 74 8.07 6.88 3.03
C ALA A 74 6.60 7.17 3.32
N VAL A 75 5.84 6.12 3.61
CA VAL A 75 4.45 6.21 4.04
C VAL A 75 4.34 5.69 5.47
N LEU A 76 4.00 6.59 6.38
CA LEU A 76 3.75 6.24 7.78
C LEU A 76 2.36 5.62 7.91
N ILE A 77 2.27 4.42 8.48
CA ILE A 77 0.96 3.79 8.73
C ILE A 77 0.38 4.34 10.03
N SER A 78 -0.37 5.44 9.92
CA SER A 78 -1.23 5.95 11.00
C SER A 78 -2.56 5.18 11.06
N PRO A 79 -3.40 5.36 12.11
CA PRO A 79 -4.73 4.75 12.15
C PRO A 79 -5.60 5.12 10.95
N GLU A 80 -5.55 6.38 10.53
CA GLU A 80 -6.25 6.88 9.33
C GLU A 80 -5.73 6.19 8.05
N MET A 81 -4.40 6.05 7.92
CA MET A 81 -3.79 5.38 6.77
C MET A 81 -4.08 3.86 6.77
N GLU A 82 -4.09 3.22 7.93
CA GLU A 82 -4.44 1.81 8.11
C GLU A 82 -5.87 1.54 7.64
N GLU A 83 -6.81 2.38 8.04
CA GLU A 83 -8.22 2.31 7.63
C GLU A 83 -8.37 2.54 6.12
N ALA A 84 -7.75 3.59 5.58
CA ALA A 84 -7.77 3.87 4.15
C ALA A 84 -7.19 2.70 3.32
N TYR A 85 -6.11 2.07 3.80
CA TYR A 85 -5.50 0.90 3.18
C TYR A 85 -6.44 -0.31 3.17
N LYS A 86 -7.09 -0.60 4.30
CA LYS A 86 -8.08 -1.68 4.42
C LYS A 86 -9.27 -1.46 3.49
N ASN A 87 -9.84 -0.26 3.52
CA ASN A 87 -10.98 0.11 2.69
C ASN A 87 -10.64 -0.01 1.20
N ARG A 88 -9.44 0.42 0.80
CA ARG A 88 -9.00 0.29 -0.58
C ARG A 88 -8.74 -1.16 -0.99
N ILE A 89 -8.19 -2.00 -0.10
CA ILE A 89 -8.04 -3.44 -0.36
C ILE A 89 -9.40 -4.08 -0.63
N GLU A 90 -10.37 -3.83 0.24
CA GLU A 90 -11.73 -4.34 0.08
C GLU A 90 -12.39 -3.80 -1.19
N TYR A 91 -12.18 -2.52 -1.51
CA TYR A 91 -12.68 -1.92 -2.73
C TYR A 91 -12.11 -2.60 -3.98
N ILE A 92 -10.79 -2.84 -4.06
CA ILE A 92 -10.14 -3.45 -5.22
C ILE A 92 -10.43 -4.96 -5.32
N TYR A 93 -10.21 -5.70 -4.23
CA TYR A 93 -10.18 -7.16 -4.21
C TYR A 93 -11.42 -7.82 -3.59
N GLY A 94 -12.31 -7.05 -2.97
CA GLY A 94 -13.54 -7.52 -2.33
C GLY A 94 -13.41 -7.83 -0.82
N PRO A 95 -14.52 -8.16 -0.14
CA PRO A 95 -14.60 -8.30 1.33
C PRO A 95 -13.79 -9.47 1.92
N LYS A 96 -13.31 -10.39 1.07
CA LYS A 96 -12.49 -11.55 1.48
C LYS A 96 -11.02 -11.40 1.11
N ALA A 97 -10.60 -10.20 0.74
CA ALA A 97 -9.22 -9.93 0.38
C ALA A 97 -8.29 -10.16 1.57
N LYS A 98 -7.14 -10.78 1.32
CA LYS A 98 -6.12 -10.99 2.34
C LYS A 98 -5.36 -9.69 2.55
N ILE A 99 -5.37 -9.19 3.78
CA ILE A 99 -4.60 -8.02 4.18
C ILE A 99 -3.25 -8.49 4.71
N ASP A 100 -2.17 -7.79 4.34
CA ASP A 100 -0.86 -8.04 4.92
C ASP A 100 -0.78 -7.45 6.33
N GLU A 101 -0.83 -8.33 7.34
CA GLU A 101 -0.77 -7.96 8.77
C GLU A 101 0.53 -7.26 9.17
N LYS A 102 1.60 -7.36 8.38
CA LYS A 102 2.85 -6.64 8.66
C LYS A 102 2.73 -5.14 8.45
N ILE A 103 1.81 -4.70 7.58
CA ILE A 103 1.58 -3.29 7.32
C ILE A 103 0.69 -2.67 8.40
N LEU A 104 -0.15 -3.47 9.05
CA LEU A 104 -1.12 -2.98 10.02
C LEU A 104 -0.44 -2.56 11.33
N LEU A 105 -1.01 -1.54 11.98
CA LEU A 105 -0.61 -1.13 13.32
C LEU A 105 -0.89 -2.26 14.31
N LYS A 106 0.07 -2.48 15.21
CA LYS A 106 -0.09 -3.36 16.37
C LYS A 106 -0.01 -2.53 17.64
N LYS A 107 -0.36 -3.14 18.78
CA LYS A 107 -0.40 -2.49 20.09
C LYS A 107 0.86 -1.67 20.42
N ASP A 108 2.03 -2.21 20.10
CA ASP A 108 3.35 -1.65 20.40
C ASP A 108 4.23 -1.42 19.16
N THR A 109 3.68 -1.58 17.95
CA THR A 109 4.47 -1.55 16.72
C THR A 109 3.89 -0.58 15.70
N ILE A 110 4.74 0.31 15.18
CA ILE A 110 4.47 1.18 14.03
C ILE A 110 5.13 0.60 12.78
N ALA A 111 4.42 0.63 11.66
CA ALA A 111 4.96 0.30 10.35
C ALA A 111 5.20 1.56 9.51
N VAL A 112 6.29 1.57 8.76
CA VAL A 112 6.56 2.53 7.68
C VAL A 112 6.82 1.74 6.40
N VAL A 113 6.05 2.03 5.36
CA VAL A 113 6.25 1.45 4.04
C VAL A 113 7.18 2.37 3.25
N LEU A 114 8.32 1.83 2.83
CA LEU A 114 9.33 2.55 2.06
C LEU A 114 9.35 2.05 0.63
N ASP A 115 9.26 2.95 -0.33
CA ASP A 115 9.65 2.73 -1.72
C ASP A 115 11.07 3.27 -1.91
N PHE A 116 12.03 2.36 -2.07
CA PHE A 116 13.45 2.68 -2.13
C PHE A 116 14.00 2.36 -3.52
N PHE A 117 14.38 3.42 -4.24
CA PHE A 117 15.15 3.35 -5.47
C PHE A 117 16.62 3.58 -5.17
N SER A 118 17.46 2.66 -5.64
CA SER A 118 18.90 2.83 -5.80
C SER A 118 19.29 2.41 -7.22
N LYS A 119 20.33 3.05 -7.78
CA LYS A 119 20.87 2.65 -9.08
C LYS A 119 21.37 1.18 -9.00
N PRO A 120 21.15 0.33 -10.04
CA PRO A 120 21.45 -1.10 -9.97
C PRO A 120 22.89 -1.46 -9.63
N ASP A 121 23.84 -0.60 -10.01
CA ASP A 121 25.28 -0.87 -9.89
C ASP A 121 25.80 -0.84 -8.45
N THR A 122 24.99 -0.40 -7.48
CA THR A 122 25.47 -0.13 -6.12
C THR A 122 25.01 -1.13 -5.05
N PHE A 123 24.22 -2.16 -5.39
CA PHE A 123 23.76 -3.22 -4.46
C PHE A 123 23.29 -2.73 -3.07
N PHE A 124 22.84 -1.48 -2.92
CA PHE A 124 22.38 -0.96 -1.64
C PHE A 124 21.04 -1.59 -1.28
N GLU A 125 21.09 -2.57 -0.39
CA GLU A 125 19.89 -3.14 0.23
C GLU A 125 19.59 -2.40 1.52
N LEU A 126 18.34 -1.99 1.69
CA LEU A 126 17.94 -1.22 2.86
C LEU A 126 17.93 -2.08 4.14
N SER A 127 17.85 -3.40 3.99
CA SER A 127 17.97 -4.38 5.07
C SER A 127 19.40 -4.60 5.55
N ASP A 128 20.42 -4.02 4.89
CA ASP A 128 21.80 -4.10 5.36
C ASP A 128 22.04 -3.06 6.47
N GLU A 129 22.01 -3.52 7.72
CA GLU A 129 22.25 -2.69 8.91
C GLU A 129 23.68 -2.12 8.99
N GLY A 130 24.64 -2.72 8.26
CA GLY A 130 25.99 -2.18 8.13
C GLY A 130 26.04 -0.93 7.27
N LEU A 131 25.09 -0.79 6.34
CA LEU A 131 24.99 0.36 5.44
C LEU A 131 23.99 1.39 5.92
N TRP A 132 22.86 0.96 6.47
CA TRP A 132 21.74 1.82 6.86
C TRP A 132 21.40 1.70 8.33
N LYS A 133 21.40 2.84 9.02
CA LYS A 133 20.82 3.00 10.35
C LYS A 133 19.50 3.73 10.23
N ILE A 134 18.41 3.03 10.52
CA ILE A 134 17.05 3.56 10.44
C ILE A 134 16.48 3.67 11.86
N SER A 135 15.92 4.83 12.17
CA SER A 135 15.34 5.10 13.49
C SER A 135 14.12 6.01 13.38
N LEU A 136 13.17 5.84 14.29
CA LEU A 136 11.98 6.65 14.43
C LEU A 136 12.08 7.46 15.72
N LYS A 137 11.93 8.78 15.65
CA LYS A 137 11.85 9.66 16.82
C LYS A 137 10.37 9.97 17.11
N ILE A 138 9.92 9.71 18.33
CA ILE A 138 8.57 10.03 18.84
C ILE A 138 8.73 10.57 20.26
N ASN A 139 8.17 11.75 20.56
CA ASN A 139 8.17 12.34 21.91
C ASN A 139 9.56 12.29 22.58
N ASP A 140 10.59 12.72 21.84
CA ASP A 140 12.01 12.65 22.19
C ASP A 140 12.70 11.29 22.31
N ILE A 141 11.95 10.20 22.19
CA ILE A 141 12.52 8.85 22.23
C ILE A 141 12.90 8.43 20.82
N ILE A 142 14.16 8.00 20.66
CA ILE A 142 14.68 7.42 19.41
C ILE A 142 14.53 5.91 19.49
N VAL A 143 13.75 5.34 18.58
CA VAL A 143 13.49 3.92 18.47
C VAL A 143 14.17 3.39 17.21
N PRO A 144 15.15 2.47 17.31
CA PRO A 144 15.75 1.85 16.13
C PRO A 144 14.72 0.97 15.40
N SER A 145 14.93 0.72 14.11
CA SER A 145 14.15 -0.28 13.39
C SER A 145 14.27 -1.64 14.05
N HIS A 146 13.14 -2.30 14.31
CA HIS A 146 13.09 -3.64 14.85
C HIS A 146 13.26 -4.70 13.76
N GLU A 147 12.57 -4.53 12.63
CA GLU A 147 12.64 -5.42 11.48
C GLU A 147 12.51 -4.63 10.18
N ILE A 148 13.25 -5.04 9.14
CA ILE A 148 13.18 -4.48 7.79
C ILE A 148 12.86 -5.62 6.82
N HIS A 149 11.63 -5.66 6.32
CA HIS A 149 11.18 -6.71 5.40
C HIS A 149 11.18 -6.22 3.95
N PRO A 150 12.05 -6.73 3.05
CA PRO A 150 11.91 -6.48 1.62
C PRO A 150 10.65 -7.15 1.08
N TYR A 151 9.82 -6.38 0.39
CA TYR A 151 8.61 -6.88 -0.24
C TYR A 151 8.91 -7.44 -1.62
N ARG A 152 8.93 -8.78 -1.74
CA ARG A 152 9.37 -9.46 -2.97
C ARG A 152 8.45 -9.25 -4.18
N ARG A 153 7.14 -9.04 -3.96
CA ARG A 153 6.14 -8.89 -5.03
C ARG A 153 5.64 -7.45 -5.08
N LYS A 154 6.48 -6.51 -5.52
CA LYS A 154 6.18 -5.07 -5.58
C LYS A 154 4.87 -4.73 -6.29
N GLU A 155 4.43 -5.57 -7.23
CA GLU A 155 3.18 -5.45 -7.97
C GLU A 155 1.95 -5.54 -7.05
N GLY A 156 2.04 -6.28 -5.94
CA GLY A 156 0.96 -6.40 -4.96
C GLY A 156 0.74 -5.15 -4.13
N LEU A 157 1.77 -4.30 -3.96
CA LEU A 157 1.67 -3.04 -3.22
C LEU A 157 1.43 -1.83 -4.12
N LYS A 158 1.70 -1.94 -5.42
CA LYS A 158 1.53 -0.87 -6.41
C LYS A 158 0.15 -0.18 -6.38
N PRO A 159 -0.99 -0.87 -6.14
CA PRO A 159 -2.28 -0.20 -6.07
C PRO A 159 -2.47 0.67 -4.83
N PHE A 160 -1.58 0.60 -3.85
CA PHE A 160 -1.71 1.21 -2.51
C PHE A 160 -0.57 2.18 -2.19
N PHE A 161 0.65 1.86 -2.64
CA PHE A 161 1.83 2.65 -2.31
C PHE A 161 2.56 3.09 -3.58
N PRO A 162 3.18 4.28 -3.55
CA PRO A 162 3.91 4.79 -4.70
C PRO A 162 5.03 3.83 -5.08
N LEU A 163 5.23 3.69 -6.38
CA LEU A 163 6.37 3.02 -6.96
C LEU A 163 7.12 4.04 -7.80
N SER A 164 8.29 4.46 -7.33
CA SER A 164 9.08 5.50 -7.97
C SER A 164 9.66 5.07 -9.32
N SER A 165 9.93 3.77 -9.51
CA SER A 165 10.46 3.22 -10.76
C SER A 165 10.34 1.69 -10.81
N TYR A 166 10.68 1.09 -11.96
CA TYR A 166 10.81 -0.36 -12.08
C TYR A 166 11.90 -0.95 -11.18
N TRP A 167 12.96 -0.20 -10.89
CA TRP A 167 14.10 -0.65 -10.08
C TRP A 167 13.89 -0.48 -8.58
N SER A 168 12.79 0.16 -8.19
CA SER A 168 12.50 0.41 -6.80
C SER A 168 12.02 -0.88 -6.10
N LYS A 169 12.43 -1.02 -4.85
CA LYS A 169 12.01 -2.11 -3.96
C LYS A 169 11.16 -1.51 -2.85
N HIS A 170 10.04 -2.16 -2.55
CA HIS A 170 9.28 -1.84 -1.34
C HIS A 170 9.90 -2.52 -0.13
N TYR A 171 9.94 -1.83 1.00
CA TYR A 171 10.32 -2.34 2.29
C TYR A 171 9.24 -2.00 3.32
N ILE A 172 8.98 -2.93 4.24
CA ILE A 172 8.16 -2.68 5.42
C ILE A 172 9.12 -2.59 6.60
N VAL A 173 9.25 -1.39 7.17
CA VAL A 173 10.09 -1.16 8.34
C VAL A 173 9.21 -1.11 9.57
N LEU A 174 9.49 -1.97 10.54
CA LEU A 174 8.74 -2.08 11.78
C LEU A 174 9.53 -1.46 12.92
N PHE A 175 8.86 -0.65 13.74
CA PHE A 175 9.43 -0.03 14.94
C PHE A 175 8.63 -0.51 16.15
N LYS A 176 9.28 -1.27 17.03
CA LYS A 176 8.69 -1.70 18.29
C LYS A 176 8.95 -0.63 19.35
N LEU A 177 7.89 0.05 19.77
CA LEU A 177 7.99 1.13 20.73
C LEU A 177 8.19 0.58 22.14
N PRO A 178 9.14 1.11 22.91
CA PRO A 178 9.32 0.74 24.31
C PRO A 178 8.13 1.26 25.14
N SER A 179 7.82 0.60 26.25
CA SER A 179 6.73 0.99 27.18
C SER A 179 6.83 2.44 27.63
N GLU A 180 8.05 2.94 27.77
CA GLU A 180 8.42 4.30 28.14
C GLU A 180 7.93 5.31 27.10
N ALA A 181 7.99 4.97 25.81
CA ALA A 181 7.47 5.81 24.73
C ALA A 181 5.95 5.85 24.68
N LEU A 182 5.32 4.76 25.11
CA LEU A 182 3.88 4.60 25.11
C LEU A 182 3.22 5.18 26.36
N LYS A 183 3.93 5.32 27.48
CA LYS A 183 3.38 5.79 28.77
C LYS A 183 2.10 5.02 29.19
N GLY A 184 2.03 3.74 28.84
CA GLY A 184 0.87 2.88 29.10
C GLY A 184 -0.26 2.94 28.06
N LEU A 185 -0.11 3.74 27.01
CA LEU A 185 -1.04 3.83 25.88
C LEU A 185 -0.70 2.82 24.77
N GLU A 186 -1.60 2.65 23.80
CA GLU A 186 -1.30 1.90 22.57
C GLU A 186 -0.74 2.82 21.49
N VAL A 187 -0.07 2.25 20.49
CA VAL A 187 0.46 3.01 19.34
C VAL A 187 -0.62 3.88 18.69
N LYS A 188 -1.86 3.40 18.59
CA LYS A 188 -2.96 4.13 17.96
C LYS A 188 -3.29 5.43 18.71
N ASP A 189 -3.14 5.42 20.03
CA ASP A 189 -3.40 6.58 20.88
C ASP A 189 -2.38 7.70 20.66
N LEU A 190 -1.18 7.38 20.16
CA LEU A 190 -0.18 8.39 19.81
C LEU A 190 -0.67 9.34 18.71
N PHE A 191 -1.58 8.89 17.85
CA PHE A 191 -2.14 9.65 16.74
C PHE A 191 -3.48 10.32 17.07
N LEU A 192 -4.12 9.93 18.17
CA LEU A 192 -5.35 10.53 18.64
C LEU A 192 -4.97 11.76 19.46
N ASN A 193 -4.89 12.92 18.79
CA ASN A 193 -4.80 14.22 19.44
C ASN A 193 -6.04 14.45 20.30
N GLU A 194 -6.05 13.95 21.54
CA GLU A 194 -7.03 14.43 22.50
C GLU A 194 -6.67 15.88 22.83
N LYS A 195 -7.52 16.78 22.35
CA LYS A 195 -7.82 18.10 22.90
C LYS A 195 -8.24 17.99 24.39
N LYS A 196 -7.43 17.37 25.24
CA LYS A 196 -7.60 17.42 26.70
C LYS A 196 -6.69 18.49 27.24
N GLU A 197 -7.29 19.67 27.37
CA GLU A 197 -7.06 20.66 28.41
C GLU A 197 -5.82 20.43 29.29
N SER A 198 -4.72 21.07 28.92
CA SER A 198 -3.89 21.74 29.91
C SER A 198 -3.39 23.04 29.30
N LYS A 199 -4.09 24.13 29.68
CA LYS A 199 -3.48 25.46 29.71
C LYS A 199 -2.23 25.37 30.58
N GLU A 200 -1.18 26.08 30.15
CA GLU A 200 0.06 26.37 30.90
C GLU A 200 1.12 25.26 30.95
N LEU A 201 1.96 25.14 29.91
CA LEU A 201 3.30 25.75 29.86
C LEU A 201 3.99 25.44 28.52
N SER A 202 4.73 26.43 28.03
CA SER A 202 5.62 26.44 26.87
C SER A 202 6.30 25.13 26.44
N SER A 203 6.07 24.67 25.22
CA SER A 203 6.97 24.90 24.05
C SER A 203 6.40 24.19 22.81
N ASN A 204 6.75 24.68 21.63
CA ASN A 204 6.24 24.30 20.29
C ASN A 204 6.54 22.84 19.84
N GLU A 205 6.60 21.87 20.74
CA GLU A 205 6.79 20.47 20.38
C GLU A 205 5.43 19.83 20.07
N GLU A 206 4.89 20.19 18.91
CA GLU A 206 3.87 19.37 18.23
C GLU A 206 4.36 17.91 18.21
N ASN A 207 3.47 16.95 18.49
CA ASN A 207 3.74 15.51 18.45
C ASN A 207 4.25 15.11 17.06
N LYS A 208 5.56 15.24 16.84
CA LYS A 208 6.21 15.12 15.55
C LYS A 208 6.91 13.77 15.44
N ILE A 209 6.38 12.90 14.60
CA ILE A 209 7.02 11.63 14.29
C ILE A 209 8.08 11.88 13.23
N THR A 210 9.33 11.52 13.50
CA THR A 210 10.44 11.72 12.55
C THR A 210 11.15 10.42 12.24
N LEU A 211 11.08 9.97 10.99
CA LEU A 211 11.90 8.88 10.47
C LEU A 211 13.26 9.43 10.04
N SER A 212 14.34 8.88 10.58
CA SER A 212 15.71 9.19 10.16
C SER A 212 16.37 7.96 9.56
N MET A 213 17.04 8.15 8.42
CA MET A 213 17.82 7.10 7.74
C MET A 213 19.22 7.64 7.51
N HIS A 214 20.22 6.89 7.93
CA HIS A 214 21.62 7.31 7.88
C HIS A 214 22.46 6.21 7.22
N SER A 215 23.27 6.61 6.25
CA SER A 215 24.35 5.80 5.69
C SER A 215 25.63 6.63 5.57
N ALA A 216 26.73 6.02 5.13
CA ALA A 216 27.94 6.75 4.80
C ALA A 216 27.74 7.75 3.64
N GLU A 217 26.74 7.52 2.80
CA GLU A 217 26.48 8.31 1.59
C GLU A 217 25.35 9.33 1.74
N ALA A 218 24.44 9.12 2.69
CA ALA A 218 23.19 9.88 2.77
C ALA A 218 22.65 10.01 4.20
N GLN A 219 22.06 11.17 4.49
CA GLN A 219 21.23 11.39 5.67
C GLN A 219 19.85 11.90 5.25
N ILE A 220 18.81 11.14 5.58
CA ILE A 220 17.42 11.45 5.25
C ILE A 220 16.62 11.63 6.53
N LYS A 221 15.72 12.62 6.52
CA LYS A 221 14.71 12.80 7.56
C LYS A 221 13.33 13.03 6.92
N PHE A 222 12.34 12.30 7.40
CA PHE A 222 10.94 12.53 7.09
C PHE A 222 10.21 12.85 8.38
N SER A 223 9.32 13.84 8.35
CA SER A 223 8.55 14.22 9.52
C SER A 223 7.08 14.33 9.20
N TRP A 224 6.25 13.89 10.14
CA TRP A 224 4.80 14.01 10.13
C TRP A 224 4.36 14.72 11.40
N ASN A 225 3.38 15.60 11.25
CA ASN A 225 2.69 16.23 12.35
C ASN A 225 1.43 15.40 12.63
N ASN A 226 1.21 15.02 13.89
CA ASN A 226 -0.04 14.39 14.33
C ASN A 226 -1.15 15.42 14.51
#